data_AF-A0A840QNB9-F1
#
_entry.id   AF-A0A840QNB9-F1
#
_cell.length_a   1.000
_cell.length_b   1.000
_cell.length_c   1.000
_cell.angle_alpha   90.00
_cell.angle_beta   90.00
_cell.angle_gamma   90.00
#
_symmetry.space_group_name_H-M   'P 1'
#
loop_
_entity.id
_entity.type
_entity.pdbx_description
1 polymer ?
#
loop_
_entity_poly.entity_id
_entity_poly.type
_entity_poly.pdbx_seq_one_letter_code
_entity_poly.pdbx_strand_id
1 'polypeptide(L)'
;MLQTLLEQSEIQLRTLMKQWEISGNLHSKQDMVERLYKHLKDDDEWKKQWRAMHAGERMLALSISLDPRPSLNKFETKSLLPRSKQPEHAQTVERLLSLGLLFKQTHSDFFWMPVFIKKRLKRELRHSAYPWTIVSPNRSSVKMDAISDVITWIDQLEEDPLPLTKSYKIHKRDLKRTLSRFQHPEELPDEKWRFGYGRHFDAYPDRFSLLYDFCYRNKWIEEREGYLQVTKYAKQIDEWSASTFMKNLLKTYINIYRHAIPCLPFIVRWLQEITQPMEAIDKEWVKKELQLFVDPFYFDGKSAVVEKRILNMLEACNFLTTFHEDDDQYVYPTSWL
;
A
#
# COMPACT_ATOMS: atom_id res chain seq x y z
N MET A 1 -11.07 -10.11 23.26
CA MET A 1 -9.84 -9.37 23.67
C MET A 1 -8.92 -10.25 24.52
N LEU A 2 -9.42 -10.84 25.61
CA LEU A 2 -8.73 -11.91 26.36
C LEU A 2 -8.65 -13.25 25.60
N GLN A 3 -9.63 -13.52 24.74
CA GLN A 3 -9.75 -14.76 23.99
C GLN A 3 -8.48 -15.13 23.19
N THR A 4 -7.82 -14.17 22.54
CA THR A 4 -6.57 -14.44 21.80
C THR A 4 -5.45 -14.92 22.73
N LEU A 5 -5.34 -14.37 23.95
CA LEU A 5 -4.33 -14.84 24.92
C LEU A 5 -4.72 -16.21 25.51
N LEU A 6 -6.02 -16.45 25.70
CA LEU A 6 -6.54 -17.74 26.17
C LEU A 6 -6.34 -18.88 25.16
N GLU A 7 -6.17 -18.58 23.88
CA GLU A 7 -5.90 -19.58 22.85
C GLU A 7 -4.40 -19.96 22.74
N GLN A 8 -3.50 -19.25 23.44
CA GLN A 8 -2.06 -19.55 23.41
C GLN A 8 -1.69 -20.81 24.20
N SER A 9 -0.56 -21.40 23.84
CA SER A 9 0.07 -22.46 24.64
C SER A 9 0.53 -21.90 26.00
N GLU A 10 0.41 -22.71 27.06
CA GLU A 10 0.94 -22.31 28.38
C GLU A 10 2.44 -22.06 28.36
N ILE A 11 3.19 -22.78 27.51
CA ILE A 11 4.63 -22.60 27.34
C ILE A 11 4.93 -21.16 26.93
N GLN A 12 4.23 -20.63 25.91
CA GLN A 12 4.45 -19.27 25.45
C GLN A 12 4.10 -18.22 26.51
N LEU A 13 2.99 -18.42 27.23
CA LEU A 13 2.58 -17.51 28.31
C LEU A 13 3.59 -17.50 29.47
N ARG A 14 4.06 -18.68 29.89
CA ARG A 14 5.10 -18.81 30.94
C ARG A 14 6.41 -18.16 30.52
N THR A 15 6.82 -18.29 29.25
CA THR A 15 8.03 -17.64 28.72
C THR A 15 7.92 -16.12 28.84
N LEU A 16 6.80 -15.52 28.42
CA LEU A 16 6.58 -14.08 28.55
C LEU A 16 6.58 -13.61 30.00
N MET A 17 5.89 -14.33 30.89
CA MET A 17 5.87 -13.97 32.31
C MET A 17 7.27 -13.98 32.94
N LYS A 18 8.09 -14.99 32.62
CA LYS A 18 9.47 -15.07 33.10
C LYS A 18 10.33 -13.94 32.54
N GLN A 19 10.21 -13.68 31.23
CA GLN A 19 11.00 -12.65 30.55
C GLN A 19 10.70 -11.24 31.06
N TRP A 20 9.44 -10.97 31.42
CA TRP A 20 9.02 -9.67 31.94
C TRP A 20 9.00 -9.60 33.47
N GLU A 21 9.50 -10.63 34.13
CA GLU A 21 9.57 -10.72 35.60
C GLU A 21 8.20 -10.47 36.29
N ILE A 22 7.11 -10.90 35.64
CA ILE A 22 5.76 -10.73 36.16
C ILE A 22 5.50 -11.80 37.21
N SER A 23 5.29 -11.38 38.45
CA SER A 23 4.90 -12.27 39.55
C SER A 23 3.52 -12.86 39.31
N GLY A 24 3.32 -14.16 39.57
CA GLY A 24 2.01 -14.82 39.42
C GLY A 24 2.08 -16.34 39.50
N ASN A 25 0.92 -16.99 39.46
CA ASN A 25 0.79 -18.44 39.43
C ASN A 25 1.00 -18.96 38.00
N LEU A 26 2.21 -19.46 37.73
CA LEU A 26 2.58 -20.03 36.43
C LEU A 26 1.79 -21.29 36.06
N HIS A 27 1.06 -21.91 37.00
CA HIS A 27 0.25 -23.11 36.75
C HIS A 27 -1.21 -22.79 36.40
N SER A 28 -1.65 -21.53 36.58
CA SER A 28 -3.01 -21.11 36.20
C SER A 28 -2.96 -20.31 34.91
N LYS A 29 -3.39 -20.91 33.80
CA LYS A 29 -3.48 -20.23 32.50
C LYS A 29 -4.25 -18.91 32.59
N GLN A 30 -5.33 -18.89 33.37
CA GLN A 30 -6.15 -17.70 33.54
C GLN A 30 -5.39 -16.57 34.27
N ASP A 31 -4.69 -16.88 35.38
CA ASP A 31 -3.87 -15.89 36.11
C ASP A 31 -2.74 -15.36 35.22
N MET A 32 -2.08 -16.23 34.44
CA MET A 32 -1.05 -15.81 33.48
C MET A 32 -1.61 -14.82 32.45
N VAL A 33 -2.77 -15.14 31.86
CA VAL A 33 -3.40 -14.29 30.85
C VAL A 33 -3.82 -12.94 31.45
N GLU A 34 -4.45 -12.92 32.62
CA GLU A 34 -4.90 -11.67 33.26
C GLU A 34 -3.72 -10.73 33.57
N ARG A 35 -2.62 -11.29 34.08
CA ARG A 35 -1.42 -10.51 34.40
C ARG A 35 -0.69 -10.01 33.17
N LEU A 36 -0.50 -10.87 32.16
CA LEU A 36 0.10 -10.47 30.88
C LEU A 36 -0.74 -9.39 30.20
N TYR A 37 -2.06 -9.53 30.22
CA TYR A 37 -2.96 -8.52 29.67
C TYR A 37 -2.86 -7.19 30.41
N LYS A 38 -2.77 -7.19 31.74
CA LYS A 38 -2.56 -5.97 32.54
C LYS A 38 -1.25 -5.30 32.18
N HIS A 39 -0.16 -6.07 32.05
CA HIS A 39 1.15 -5.56 31.66
C HIS A 39 1.15 -4.98 30.24
N LEU A 40 0.58 -5.68 29.26
CA LEU A 40 0.46 -5.21 27.87
C LEU A 40 -0.44 -3.96 27.71
N LYS A 41 -1.29 -3.70 28.69
CA LYS A 41 -2.13 -2.48 28.73
C LYS A 41 -1.45 -1.30 29.38
N ASP A 42 -0.36 -1.51 30.11
CA ASP A 42 0.39 -0.44 30.76
C ASP A 42 0.94 0.54 29.72
N ASP A 43 0.59 1.82 29.86
CA ASP A 43 0.93 2.83 28.87
C ASP A 43 2.40 3.25 28.91
N ASP A 44 3.03 3.20 30.09
CA ASP A 44 4.42 3.61 30.27
C ASP A 44 5.36 2.51 29.78
N GLU A 45 5.07 1.26 30.13
CA GLU A 45 5.84 0.13 29.63
C GLU A 45 5.70 -0.03 28.11
N TRP A 46 4.50 0.19 27.57
CA TRP A 46 4.32 0.24 26.12
C TRP A 46 5.18 1.30 25.44
N LYS A 47 5.16 2.55 25.94
CA LYS A 47 5.94 3.64 25.33
C LYS A 47 7.43 3.34 25.37
N LYS A 48 7.92 2.74 26.45
CA LYS A 48 9.30 2.28 26.59
C LYS A 48 9.64 1.21 25.55
N GLN A 49 8.80 0.19 25.42
CA GLN A 49 8.97 -0.86 24.40
C GLN A 49 8.92 -0.29 22.98
N TRP A 50 7.96 0.58 22.68
CA TRP A 50 7.80 1.22 21.38
C TRP A 50 9.04 2.03 20.96
N ARG A 51 9.61 2.81 21.90
CA ARG A 51 10.83 3.59 21.66
C ARG A 51 12.07 2.71 21.51
N ALA A 52 12.13 1.59 22.23
CA ALA A 52 13.23 0.64 22.16
C ALA A 52 13.23 -0.20 20.87
N MET A 53 12.10 -0.28 20.15
CA MET A 53 12.01 -1.07 18.93
C MET A 53 12.82 -0.48 17.77
N HIS A 54 13.54 -1.37 17.09
CA HIS A 54 14.24 -1.05 15.85
C HIS A 54 13.24 -0.77 14.71
N ALA A 55 13.72 -0.11 13.65
CA ALA A 55 12.85 0.30 12.53
C ALA A 55 12.15 -0.89 11.85
N GLY A 56 12.85 -2.02 11.67
CA GLY A 56 12.28 -3.24 11.08
C GLY A 56 11.17 -3.86 11.93
N GLU A 57 11.29 -3.78 13.26
CA GLU A 57 10.30 -4.27 14.22
C GLU A 57 9.03 -3.44 14.18
N ARG A 58 9.18 -2.10 14.25
CA ARG A 58 8.04 -1.16 14.13
C ARG A 58 7.33 -1.33 12.79
N MET A 59 8.09 -1.46 11.71
CA MET A 59 7.56 -1.70 10.37
C MET A 59 6.75 -2.99 10.30
N LEU A 60 7.31 -4.13 10.72
CA LEU A 60 6.59 -5.40 10.67
C LEU A 60 5.36 -5.37 11.58
N ALA A 61 5.47 -4.82 12.79
CA ALA A 61 4.36 -4.69 13.72
C ALA A 61 3.22 -3.85 13.12
N LEU A 62 3.54 -2.68 12.56
CA LEU A 62 2.56 -1.82 11.88
C LEU A 62 1.94 -2.53 10.68
N SER A 63 2.74 -3.22 9.87
CA SER A 63 2.27 -3.98 8.70
C SER A 63 1.27 -5.07 9.07
N ILE A 64 1.53 -5.82 10.13
CA ILE A 64 0.61 -6.85 10.64
C ILE A 64 -0.64 -6.20 11.26
N SER A 65 -0.50 -5.05 11.92
CA SER A 65 -1.63 -4.34 12.54
C SER A 65 -2.64 -3.80 11.52
N LEU A 66 -2.15 -3.44 10.34
CA LEU A 66 -2.94 -2.93 9.23
C LEU A 66 -3.48 -4.05 8.32
N ASP A 67 -3.04 -5.29 8.46
CA ASP A 67 -3.63 -6.42 7.74
C ASP A 67 -4.99 -6.80 8.36
N PRO A 68 -6.08 -6.86 7.56
CA PRO A 68 -7.41 -7.20 8.08
C PRO A 68 -7.53 -8.66 8.52
N ARG A 69 -6.64 -9.54 8.05
CA ARG A 69 -6.69 -10.97 8.39
C ARG A 69 -6.27 -11.22 9.84
N PRO A 70 -6.85 -12.23 10.49
CA PRO A 70 -6.55 -12.54 11.89
C PRO A 70 -5.14 -13.11 12.06
N SER A 71 -4.65 -13.86 11.06
CA SER A 71 -3.36 -14.53 11.09
C SER A 71 -2.67 -14.46 9.74
N LEU A 72 -1.34 -14.55 9.77
CA LEU A 72 -0.46 -14.54 8.61
C LEU A 72 0.60 -15.63 8.75
N ASN A 73 0.94 -16.31 7.67
CA ASN A 73 2.01 -17.29 7.70
C ASN A 73 3.40 -16.63 7.63
N LYS A 74 4.45 -17.43 7.82
CA LYS A 74 5.87 -17.00 7.74
C LYS A 74 6.23 -16.28 6.44
N PHE A 75 5.77 -16.76 5.29
CA PHE A 75 6.09 -16.14 4.00
C PHE A 75 5.33 -14.83 3.80
N GLU A 76 4.08 -14.77 4.25
CA GLU A 76 3.25 -13.57 4.19
C GLU A 76 3.83 -12.46 5.07
N THR A 77 4.21 -12.76 6.32
CA THR A 77 4.86 -11.78 7.20
C THR A 77 6.21 -11.32 6.63
N LYS A 78 6.99 -12.20 6.01
CA LYS A 78 8.23 -11.83 5.31
C LYS A 78 7.96 -10.88 4.14
N SER A 79 6.87 -11.08 3.40
CA SER A 79 6.51 -10.22 2.26
C SER A 79 6.08 -8.80 2.64
N LEU A 80 5.80 -8.55 3.92
CA LEU A 80 5.47 -7.23 4.45
C LEU A 80 6.70 -6.33 4.66
N LEU A 81 7.91 -6.88 4.52
CA LEU A 81 9.17 -6.16 4.62
C LEU A 81 9.75 -5.88 3.22
N PRO A 82 10.46 -4.75 3.04
CA PRO A 82 11.23 -4.49 1.84
C PRO A 82 12.28 -5.60 1.65
N ARG A 83 12.66 -5.88 0.40
CA ARG A 83 13.55 -7.00 0.05
C ARG A 83 14.87 -6.93 0.81
N SER A 84 15.41 -5.73 1.02
CA SER A 84 16.64 -5.52 1.81
C SER A 84 16.52 -5.93 3.27
N LYS A 85 15.31 -5.93 3.84
CA LYS A 85 15.03 -6.29 5.24
C LYS A 85 14.48 -7.70 5.44
N GLN A 86 14.16 -8.40 4.36
CA GLN A 86 13.71 -9.79 4.42
C GLN A 86 14.73 -10.78 5.03
N PRO A 87 16.06 -10.60 4.94
CA PRO A 87 17.02 -11.45 5.66
C PRO A 87 16.91 -11.34 7.20
N GLU A 88 16.54 -10.18 7.72
CA GLU A 88 16.36 -9.89 9.15
C GLU A 88 14.99 -10.37 9.69
N HIS A 89 14.16 -10.99 8.84
CA HIS A 89 12.77 -11.35 9.18
C HIS A 89 12.66 -12.27 10.40
N ALA A 90 13.48 -13.32 10.48
CA ALA A 90 13.41 -14.28 11.58
C ALA A 90 13.70 -13.62 12.94
N GLN A 91 14.76 -12.82 13.01
CA GLN A 91 15.13 -12.05 14.20
C GLN A 91 14.05 -11.02 14.57
N THR A 92 13.47 -10.34 13.58
CA THR A 92 12.37 -9.38 13.79
C THR A 92 11.15 -10.09 14.39
N VAL A 93 10.77 -11.26 13.86
CA VAL A 93 9.65 -12.05 14.38
C VAL A 93 9.93 -12.52 15.81
N GLU A 94 11.11 -13.06 16.09
CA GLU A 94 11.51 -13.47 17.44
C GLU A 94 11.44 -12.32 18.42
N ARG A 95 11.88 -11.12 18.00
CA ARG A 95 11.75 -9.94 18.84
C ARG A 95 10.29 -9.59 19.13
N LEU A 96 9.43 -9.56 18.11
CA LEU A 96 8.00 -9.27 18.31
C LEU A 96 7.29 -10.33 19.17
N LEU A 97 7.70 -11.60 19.10
CA LEU A 97 7.26 -12.66 20.00
C LEU A 97 7.71 -12.37 21.44
N SER A 98 8.97 -11.98 21.64
CA SER A 98 9.54 -11.64 22.96
C SER A 98 8.91 -10.38 23.59
N LEU A 99 8.39 -9.48 22.76
CA LEU A 99 7.64 -8.28 23.17
C LEU A 99 6.15 -8.56 23.32
N GLY A 100 5.69 -9.80 23.11
CA GLY A 100 4.28 -10.17 23.24
C GLY A 100 3.37 -9.38 22.31
N LEU A 101 3.92 -8.84 21.22
CA LEU A 101 3.18 -8.15 20.15
C LEU A 101 2.63 -9.14 19.13
N LEU A 102 3.38 -10.22 18.92
CA LEU A 102 3.03 -11.32 18.05
C LEU A 102 2.96 -12.60 18.87
N PHE A 103 2.14 -13.53 18.42
CA PHE A 103 2.06 -14.87 18.99
C PHE A 103 2.06 -15.91 17.87
N LYS A 104 2.48 -17.13 18.17
CA LYS A 104 2.59 -18.21 17.17
C LYS A 104 1.53 -19.25 17.50
N GLN A 105 0.75 -19.66 16.52
CA GLN A 105 -0.22 -20.73 16.72
C GLN A 105 0.52 -22.06 16.92
N THR A 106 0.06 -22.86 17.89
CA THR A 106 0.68 -24.15 18.24
C THR A 106 0.73 -25.07 17.01
N HIS A 107 1.88 -25.68 16.74
CA HIS A 107 2.12 -26.61 15.62
C HIS A 107 1.87 -26.02 14.20
N SER A 108 1.85 -24.69 14.04
CA SER A 108 1.71 -24.08 12.71
C SER A 108 2.73 -22.95 12.49
N ASP A 109 2.92 -22.54 11.24
CA ASP A 109 3.73 -21.37 10.86
C ASP A 109 2.91 -20.08 10.75
N PHE A 110 1.74 -20.06 11.40
CA PHE A 110 0.89 -18.88 11.47
C PHE A 110 1.18 -18.04 12.71
N PHE A 111 1.18 -16.74 12.48
CA PHE A 111 1.31 -15.71 13.48
C PHE A 111 0.04 -14.89 13.55
N TRP A 112 -0.33 -14.48 14.75
CA TRP A 112 -1.44 -13.57 15.01
C TRP A 112 -1.01 -12.43 15.94
N MET A 113 -1.70 -11.30 15.80
CA MET A 113 -1.52 -10.14 16.65
C MET A 113 -2.86 -9.87 17.35
N PRO A 114 -2.90 -9.82 18.69
CA PRO A 114 -4.12 -9.51 19.42
C PRO A 114 -4.75 -8.20 18.93
N VAL A 115 -6.08 -8.19 18.80
CA VAL A 115 -6.82 -7.03 18.26
C VAL A 115 -6.54 -5.75 19.02
N PHE A 116 -6.34 -5.82 20.35
CA PHE A 116 -6.03 -4.62 21.14
C PHE A 116 -4.63 -4.07 20.83
N ILE A 117 -3.64 -4.92 20.54
CA ILE A 117 -2.31 -4.51 20.09
C ILE A 117 -2.42 -3.87 18.69
N LYS A 118 -3.21 -4.48 17.78
CA LYS A 118 -3.48 -3.88 16.46
C LYS A 118 -4.05 -2.46 16.60
N LYS A 119 -5.08 -2.28 17.44
CA LYS A 119 -5.71 -0.98 17.70
C LYS A 119 -4.73 0.03 18.30
N ARG A 120 -3.89 -0.42 19.23
CA ARG A 120 -2.88 0.43 19.87
C ARG A 120 -1.83 0.90 18.87
N LEU A 121 -1.30 0.01 18.03
CA LEU A 121 -0.35 0.34 16.97
C LEU A 121 -0.91 1.35 15.95
N LYS A 122 -2.15 1.15 15.51
CA LYS A 122 -2.87 2.11 14.64
C LYS A 122 -3.00 3.49 15.29
N ARG A 123 -3.28 3.54 16.60
CA ARG A 123 -3.35 4.78 17.36
C ARG A 123 -1.98 5.48 17.43
N GLU A 124 -0.91 4.75 17.72
CA GLU A 124 0.46 5.30 17.70
C GLU A 124 0.83 5.85 16.32
N LEU A 125 0.44 5.14 15.26
CA LEU A 125 0.64 5.60 13.89
C LEU A 125 -0.07 6.94 13.63
N ARG A 126 -1.35 7.06 13.97
CA ARG A 126 -2.08 8.34 13.84
C ARG A 126 -1.47 9.45 14.69
N HIS A 127 -1.07 9.15 15.93
CA HIS A 127 -0.39 10.13 16.78
C HIS A 127 0.94 10.61 16.19
N SER A 128 1.68 9.75 15.48
CA SER A 128 2.91 10.16 14.81
C SER A 128 2.69 11.10 13.62
N ALA A 129 1.54 10.99 12.95
CA ALA A 129 1.14 11.87 11.85
C ALA A 129 0.58 13.21 12.33
N TYR A 130 -0.08 13.24 13.49
CA TYR A 130 -0.80 14.41 14.00
C TYR A 130 -0.04 15.76 13.98
N PRO A 131 1.26 15.84 14.34
CA PRO A 131 2.01 17.10 14.27
C PRO A 131 2.17 17.67 12.85
N TRP A 132 1.96 16.84 11.83
CA TRP A 132 2.11 17.14 10.41
C TRP A 132 0.75 17.28 9.71
N THR A 133 -0.33 17.24 10.48
CA THR A 133 -1.70 17.29 9.99
C THR A 133 -2.27 18.69 10.11
N ILE A 134 -2.92 19.15 9.04
CA ILE A 134 -3.71 20.37 9.02
C ILE A 134 -5.17 20.04 8.66
N VAL A 135 -6.07 20.99 8.92
CA VAL A 135 -7.46 20.89 8.45
C VAL A 135 -7.48 21.25 6.97
N SER A 136 -7.90 20.30 6.12
CA SER A 136 -7.92 20.53 4.67
C SER A 136 -8.93 21.62 4.30
N PRO A 137 -8.55 22.64 3.51
CA PRO A 137 -9.51 23.53 2.88
C PRO A 137 -10.38 22.73 1.89
N ASN A 138 -11.58 23.29 1.65
CA ASN A 138 -12.73 22.73 0.95
C ASN A 138 -12.38 21.74 -0.19
N ARG A 139 -12.98 20.54 -0.15
CA ARG A 139 -12.77 19.49 -1.15
C ARG A 139 -13.15 20.02 -2.54
N SER A 140 -12.16 20.33 -3.36
CA SER A 140 -12.40 20.51 -4.80
C SER A 140 -13.09 19.24 -5.33
N SER A 141 -13.99 19.41 -6.29
CA SER A 141 -14.60 18.28 -6.98
C SER A 141 -13.48 17.41 -7.55
N VAL A 142 -13.30 16.21 -6.97
CA VAL A 142 -12.27 15.27 -7.39
C VAL A 142 -12.56 14.90 -8.85
N LYS A 143 -11.75 15.42 -9.78
CA LYS A 143 -11.90 15.13 -11.19
C LYS A 143 -11.49 13.68 -11.44
N MET A 144 -12.38 12.87 -11.97
CA MET A 144 -12.13 11.45 -12.25
C MET A 144 -11.50 11.28 -13.64
N ASP A 145 -10.37 11.94 -13.86
CA ASP A 145 -9.71 12.01 -15.18
C ASP A 145 -9.41 10.62 -15.74
N ALA A 146 -9.08 9.64 -14.87
CA ALA A 146 -8.80 8.27 -15.30
C ALA A 146 -9.99 7.59 -16.00
N ILE A 147 -11.23 7.86 -15.54
CA ILE A 147 -12.44 7.31 -16.18
C ILE A 147 -12.64 7.98 -17.54
N SER A 148 -12.60 9.31 -17.56
CA SER A 148 -12.78 10.09 -18.79
C SER A 148 -11.76 9.72 -19.85
N ASP A 149 -10.49 9.55 -19.47
CA ASP A 149 -9.41 9.24 -20.39
C ASP A 149 -9.50 7.81 -20.94
N VAL A 150 -9.95 6.85 -20.12
CA VAL A 150 -10.20 5.48 -20.60
C VAL A 150 -11.35 5.47 -21.61
N ILE A 151 -12.47 6.15 -21.33
CA ILE A 151 -13.61 6.24 -22.26
C ILE A 151 -13.13 6.88 -23.57
N THR A 152 -12.49 8.05 -23.49
CA THR A 152 -11.95 8.78 -24.64
C THR A 152 -11.02 7.92 -25.49
N TRP A 153 -10.18 7.09 -24.84
CA TRP A 153 -9.24 6.22 -25.54
C TRP A 153 -9.91 5.02 -26.20
N ILE A 154 -10.90 4.42 -25.54
CA ILE A 154 -11.68 3.31 -26.09
C ILE A 154 -12.47 3.79 -27.31
N ASP A 155 -13.16 4.92 -27.22
CA ASP A 155 -13.89 5.51 -28.34
C ASP A 155 -12.97 5.77 -29.54
N GLN A 156 -11.78 6.33 -29.29
CA GLN A 156 -10.77 6.51 -30.34
C GLN A 156 -10.36 5.18 -30.99
N LEU A 157 -10.12 4.13 -30.21
CA LEU A 157 -9.67 2.84 -30.72
C LEU A 157 -10.77 2.06 -31.44
N GLU A 158 -12.04 2.33 -31.13
CA GLU A 158 -13.19 1.77 -31.84
C GLU A 158 -13.32 2.39 -33.24
N GLU A 159 -13.00 3.68 -33.39
CA GLU A 159 -12.98 4.39 -34.67
C GLU A 159 -11.72 4.08 -35.52
N ASP A 160 -10.53 4.09 -34.92
CA ASP A 160 -9.23 3.98 -35.60
C ASP A 160 -8.29 3.04 -34.82
N PRO A 161 -8.35 1.71 -35.06
CA PRO A 161 -7.41 0.75 -34.47
C PRO A 161 -5.95 1.12 -34.77
N LEU A 162 -5.11 1.13 -33.73
CA LEU A 162 -3.75 1.64 -33.86
C LEU A 162 -2.78 0.55 -34.35
N PRO A 163 -1.96 0.80 -35.38
CA PRO A 163 -0.91 -0.11 -35.77
C PRO A 163 0.17 -0.17 -34.67
N LEU A 164 0.58 -1.39 -34.34
CA LEU A 164 1.66 -1.66 -33.40
C LEU A 164 2.97 -1.85 -34.14
N THR A 165 4.05 -1.45 -33.48
CA THR A 165 5.42 -1.77 -33.92
C THR A 165 5.70 -3.28 -33.80
N LYS A 166 6.83 -3.73 -34.36
CA LYS A 166 7.29 -5.14 -34.21
C LYS A 166 7.48 -5.57 -32.74
N SER A 167 7.64 -4.62 -31.83
CA SER A 167 7.75 -4.85 -30.38
C SER A 167 6.40 -4.69 -29.66
N TYR A 168 5.28 -4.69 -30.39
CA TYR A 168 3.92 -4.55 -29.88
C TYR A 168 3.65 -3.22 -29.14
N LYS A 169 4.40 -2.16 -29.46
CA LYS A 169 4.21 -0.81 -28.90
C LYS A 169 3.49 0.10 -29.88
N ILE A 170 2.65 1.02 -29.37
CA ILE A 170 2.06 2.12 -30.13
C ILE A 170 3.18 3.02 -30.65
N HIS A 171 3.10 3.41 -31.92
CA HIS A 171 4.09 4.30 -32.51
C HIS A 171 4.07 5.69 -31.85
N LYS A 172 5.24 6.33 -31.70
CA LYS A 172 5.43 7.57 -30.93
C LYS A 172 4.47 8.70 -31.35
N ARG A 173 4.19 8.83 -32.64
CA ARG A 173 3.26 9.84 -33.18
C ARG A 173 1.82 9.59 -32.72
N ASP A 174 1.38 8.35 -32.79
CA ASP A 174 0.00 7.97 -32.43
C ASP A 174 -0.20 8.03 -30.92
N LEU A 175 0.81 7.64 -30.15
CA LEU A 175 0.80 7.79 -28.70
C LEU A 175 0.67 9.27 -28.31
N LYS A 176 1.45 10.19 -28.90
CA LYS A 176 1.29 11.64 -28.65
C LYS A 176 -0.10 12.13 -28.99
N ARG A 177 -0.67 11.67 -30.11
CA ARG A 177 -2.03 12.02 -30.55
C ARG A 177 -3.07 11.55 -29.53
N THR A 178 -2.95 10.33 -29.02
CA THR A 178 -3.81 9.80 -27.96
C THR A 178 -3.68 10.61 -26.67
N LEU A 179 -2.46 10.83 -26.18
CA LEU A 179 -2.23 11.58 -24.93
C LEU A 179 -2.72 13.02 -25.01
N SER A 180 -2.70 13.66 -26.19
CA SER A 180 -3.21 15.02 -26.37
C SER A 180 -4.74 15.17 -26.20
N ARG A 181 -5.48 14.04 -26.18
CA ARG A 181 -6.93 14.01 -25.96
C ARG A 181 -7.29 13.79 -24.48
N PHE A 182 -6.32 13.43 -23.66
CA PHE A 182 -6.56 13.13 -22.25
C PHE A 182 -6.77 14.41 -21.45
N GLN A 183 -7.64 14.35 -20.45
CA GLN A 183 -7.86 15.42 -19.48
C GLN A 183 -6.61 15.63 -18.62
N HIS A 184 -5.91 14.54 -18.29
CA HIS A 184 -4.63 14.60 -17.58
C HIS A 184 -3.47 14.52 -18.58
N PRO A 185 -2.73 15.63 -18.80
CA PRO A 185 -1.63 15.64 -19.75
C PRO A 185 -0.46 14.80 -19.21
N GLU A 186 0.10 13.95 -20.08
CA GLU A 186 1.34 13.24 -19.81
C GLU A 186 2.33 13.45 -20.93
N GLU A 187 3.59 13.69 -20.57
CA GLU A 187 4.68 13.75 -21.52
C GLU A 187 5.22 12.35 -21.80
N LEU A 188 5.70 12.14 -23.03
CA LEU A 188 6.42 10.92 -23.33
C LEU A 188 7.66 10.80 -22.45
N PRO A 189 8.01 9.57 -22.02
CA PRO A 189 9.24 9.38 -21.28
C PRO A 189 10.46 9.79 -22.11
N ASP A 190 11.45 10.35 -21.42
CA ASP A 190 12.81 10.48 -21.94
C ASP A 190 13.35 9.12 -22.40
N GLU A 191 14.35 9.11 -23.28
CA GLU A 191 15.05 7.90 -23.76
C GLU A 191 15.92 7.22 -22.68
N LYS A 192 15.55 7.35 -21.41
CA LYS A 192 16.17 6.64 -20.29
C LYS A 192 15.53 5.28 -20.14
N TRP A 193 16.33 4.31 -19.72
CA TRP A 193 15.86 2.96 -19.44
C TRP A 193 14.87 2.96 -18.27
N ARG A 194 13.67 2.46 -18.51
CA ARG A 194 12.58 2.32 -17.52
C ARG A 194 12.11 0.87 -17.53
N PHE A 195 12.02 0.23 -16.36
CA PHE A 195 11.70 -1.19 -16.27
C PHE A 195 10.79 -1.51 -15.08
N GLY A 196 10.02 -2.60 -15.22
CA GLY A 196 9.52 -3.39 -14.09
C GLY A 196 8.21 -2.93 -13.44
N TYR A 197 7.45 -2.04 -14.08
CA TYR A 197 6.19 -1.51 -13.53
C TYR A 197 4.94 -1.72 -14.41
N GLY A 198 5.01 -2.57 -15.44
CA GLY A 198 3.85 -2.86 -16.30
C GLY A 198 4.25 -3.25 -17.72
N ARG A 199 3.24 -3.48 -18.58
CA ARG A 199 3.48 -3.70 -20.02
C ARG A 199 3.90 -2.40 -20.67
N HIS A 200 4.90 -2.50 -21.55
CA HIS A 200 5.42 -1.37 -22.33
C HIS A 200 5.76 -0.14 -21.49
N PHE A 201 6.06 -0.34 -20.20
CA PHE A 201 6.40 0.73 -19.26
C PHE A 201 7.64 1.50 -19.69
N ASP A 202 8.52 0.84 -20.45
CA ASP A 202 9.69 1.43 -21.08
C ASP A 202 9.34 2.44 -22.18
N ALA A 203 8.15 2.32 -22.79
CA ALA A 203 7.73 3.14 -23.92
C ALA A 203 6.62 4.16 -23.58
N TYR A 204 5.86 3.93 -22.51
CA TYR A 204 4.64 4.67 -22.19
C TYR A 204 4.79 5.51 -20.92
N PRO A 205 4.14 6.69 -20.83
CA PRO A 205 4.06 7.44 -19.58
C PRO A 205 3.46 6.62 -18.43
N ASP A 206 3.74 7.02 -17.19
CA ASP A 206 3.42 6.22 -16.00
C ASP A 206 1.93 5.90 -15.86
N ARG A 207 1.06 6.90 -16.00
CA ARG A 207 -0.38 6.73 -15.85
C ARG A 207 -0.99 6.09 -17.10
N PHE A 208 -0.59 6.49 -18.31
CA PHE A 208 -1.03 5.79 -19.53
C PHE A 208 -0.66 4.30 -19.53
N SER A 209 0.54 3.92 -19.08
CA SER A 209 0.94 2.52 -18.95
C SER A 209 0.03 1.75 -18.00
N LEU A 210 -0.35 2.35 -16.87
CA LEU A 210 -1.33 1.77 -15.95
C LEU A 210 -2.72 1.61 -16.61
N LEU A 211 -3.22 2.64 -17.29
CA LEU A 211 -4.52 2.58 -17.98
C LEU A 211 -4.52 1.54 -19.10
N TYR A 212 -3.42 1.42 -19.84
CA TYR A 212 -3.21 0.38 -20.85
C TYR A 212 -3.33 -1.01 -20.24
N ASP A 213 -2.57 -1.29 -19.18
CA ASP A 213 -2.60 -2.58 -18.48
C ASP A 213 -3.98 -2.87 -17.88
N PHE A 214 -4.66 -1.84 -17.40
CA PHE A 214 -6.01 -1.95 -16.86
C PHE A 214 -7.03 -2.33 -17.93
N CYS A 215 -7.07 -1.63 -19.06
CA CYS A 215 -7.95 -1.97 -20.19
C CYS A 215 -7.62 -3.36 -20.74
N TYR A 216 -6.33 -3.69 -20.89
CA TYR A 216 -5.89 -4.99 -21.39
C TYR A 216 -6.31 -6.13 -20.46
N ARG A 217 -6.13 -5.97 -19.14
CA ARG A 217 -6.51 -6.99 -18.14
C ARG A 217 -8.01 -7.24 -18.10
N ASN A 218 -8.83 -6.20 -18.29
CA ASN A 218 -10.28 -6.32 -18.41
C ASN A 218 -10.73 -6.79 -19.80
N LYS A 219 -9.78 -7.06 -20.72
CA LYS A 219 -10.03 -7.45 -22.10
C LYS A 219 -10.78 -6.40 -22.91
N TRP A 220 -10.79 -5.13 -22.50
CA TRP A 220 -11.42 -4.06 -23.26
C TRP A 220 -10.66 -3.74 -24.54
N ILE A 221 -9.34 -3.96 -24.52
CA ILE A 221 -8.45 -3.88 -25.67
C ILE A 221 -7.70 -5.21 -25.86
N GLU A 222 -7.26 -5.48 -27.07
CA GLU A 222 -6.37 -6.58 -27.40
C GLU A 222 -5.31 -6.20 -28.43
N GLU A 223 -4.15 -6.85 -28.35
CA GLU A 223 -3.08 -6.77 -29.35
C GLU A 223 -3.25 -7.95 -30.32
N ARG A 224 -3.73 -7.71 -31.54
CA ARG A 224 -4.02 -8.75 -32.52
C ARG A 224 -3.56 -8.37 -33.92
N GLU A 225 -2.90 -9.31 -34.60
CA GLU A 225 -2.47 -9.16 -36.00
C GLU A 225 -1.64 -7.88 -36.28
N GLY A 226 -0.90 -7.41 -35.27
CA GLY A 226 -0.09 -6.19 -35.37
C GLY A 226 -0.86 -4.89 -35.13
N TYR A 227 -2.09 -4.96 -34.64
CA TYR A 227 -2.92 -3.82 -34.28
C TYR A 227 -3.36 -3.88 -32.82
N LEU A 228 -3.61 -2.71 -32.25
CA LEU A 228 -4.31 -2.53 -30.98
C LEU A 228 -5.75 -2.14 -31.29
N GLN A 229 -6.71 -2.94 -30.80
CA GLN A 229 -8.13 -2.76 -31.11
C GLN A 229 -9.00 -2.98 -29.88
N VAL A 230 -10.20 -2.38 -29.91
CA VAL A 230 -11.24 -2.61 -28.90
C VAL A 230 -11.86 -3.99 -29.09
N THR A 231 -12.21 -4.64 -27.99
CA THR A 231 -12.97 -5.90 -28.03
C THR A 231 -14.44 -5.67 -27.65
N LYS A 232 -15.29 -6.66 -27.93
CA LYS A 232 -16.69 -6.65 -27.48
C LYS A 232 -16.90 -6.47 -25.97
N TYR A 233 -15.88 -6.73 -25.14
CA TYR A 233 -15.97 -6.61 -23.69
C TYR A 233 -15.85 -5.16 -23.20
N ALA A 234 -15.42 -4.21 -24.05
CA ALA A 234 -15.32 -2.81 -23.66
C ALA A 234 -16.67 -2.18 -23.25
N LYS A 235 -17.79 -2.69 -23.75
CA LYS A 235 -19.14 -2.27 -23.33
C LYS A 235 -19.42 -2.47 -21.84
N GLN A 236 -18.64 -3.31 -21.15
CA GLN A 236 -18.75 -3.49 -19.70
C GLN A 236 -18.34 -2.24 -18.91
N ILE A 237 -17.63 -1.29 -19.54
CA ILE A 237 -17.27 -0.01 -18.91
C ILE A 237 -18.53 0.74 -18.46
N ASP A 238 -19.58 0.75 -19.27
CA ASP A 238 -20.84 1.45 -18.99
C ASP A 238 -21.61 0.85 -17.80
N GLU A 239 -21.35 -0.42 -17.46
CA GLU A 239 -21.96 -1.10 -16.32
C GLU A 239 -21.29 -0.74 -15.00
N TRP A 240 -20.10 -0.12 -15.04
CA TRP A 240 -19.32 0.18 -13.84
C TRP A 240 -19.68 1.54 -13.27
N SER A 241 -20.07 1.56 -11.99
CA SER A 241 -20.07 2.82 -11.24
C SER A 241 -18.64 3.37 -11.13
N ALA A 242 -18.51 4.69 -10.99
CA ALA A 242 -17.21 5.32 -10.79
C ALA A 242 -16.43 4.72 -9.61
N SER A 243 -17.09 4.43 -8.48
CA SER A 243 -16.44 3.78 -7.33
C SER A 243 -15.91 2.39 -7.68
N THR A 244 -16.68 1.59 -8.43
CA THR A 244 -16.25 0.26 -8.88
C THR A 244 -15.04 0.36 -9.81
N PHE A 245 -15.06 1.31 -10.75
CA PHE A 245 -13.93 1.56 -11.65
C PHE A 245 -12.68 1.92 -10.85
N MET A 246 -12.74 2.90 -9.97
CA MET A 246 -11.58 3.36 -9.21
C MET A 246 -11.01 2.28 -8.29
N LYS A 247 -11.88 1.48 -7.65
CA LYS A 247 -11.44 0.31 -6.84
C LYS A 247 -10.70 -0.72 -7.69
N ASN A 248 -11.20 -1.02 -8.89
CA ASN A 248 -10.55 -1.97 -9.79
C ASN A 248 -9.25 -1.41 -10.39
N LEU A 249 -9.17 -0.11 -10.66
CA LEU A 249 -7.96 0.57 -11.12
C LEU A 249 -6.88 0.51 -10.03
N LEU A 250 -7.20 0.90 -8.79
CA LEU A 250 -6.29 0.81 -7.64
C LEU A 250 -5.81 -0.64 -7.42
N LYS A 251 -6.73 -1.61 -7.50
CA LYS A 251 -6.37 -3.04 -7.39
C LYS A 251 -5.43 -3.48 -8.51
N THR A 252 -5.61 -2.96 -9.72
CA THR A 252 -4.74 -3.27 -10.86
C THR A 252 -3.35 -2.69 -10.66
N TYR A 253 -3.27 -1.41 -10.28
CA TYR A 253 -2.03 -0.74 -9.91
C TYR A 253 -1.26 -1.53 -8.84
N ILE A 254 -1.90 -1.86 -7.71
CA ILE A 254 -1.27 -2.63 -6.64
C ILE A 254 -0.75 -3.99 -7.14
N ASN A 255 -1.51 -4.69 -7.99
CA ASN A 255 -1.11 -6.00 -8.50
C ASN A 255 0.09 -5.96 -9.43
N ILE A 256 0.22 -4.91 -10.24
CA ILE A 256 1.34 -4.74 -11.17
C ILE A 256 2.59 -4.29 -10.39
N TYR A 257 2.43 -3.25 -9.56
CA TYR A 257 3.56 -2.60 -8.90
C TYR A 257 4.08 -3.38 -7.69
N ARG A 258 3.30 -4.29 -7.09
CA ARG A 258 3.76 -5.09 -5.92
C ARG A 258 4.99 -5.96 -6.20
N HIS A 259 5.31 -6.26 -7.46
CA HIS A 259 6.55 -6.96 -7.77
C HIS A 259 7.75 -6.06 -7.44
N ALA A 260 7.74 -4.84 -7.97
CA ALA A 260 8.77 -3.84 -7.74
C ALA A 260 8.77 -3.29 -6.30
N ILE A 261 7.57 -3.11 -5.73
CA ILE A 261 7.35 -2.51 -4.42
C ILE A 261 6.52 -3.48 -3.56
N PRO A 262 7.15 -4.51 -2.94
CA PRO A 262 6.42 -5.53 -2.17
C PRO A 262 5.50 -4.97 -1.08
N CYS A 263 5.92 -3.87 -0.44
CA CYS A 263 5.17 -3.21 0.63
C CYS A 263 4.02 -2.32 0.13
N LEU A 264 3.79 -2.17 -1.18
CA LEU A 264 2.76 -1.28 -1.72
C LEU A 264 1.34 -1.54 -1.16
N PRO A 265 0.84 -2.79 -1.06
CA PRO A 265 -0.47 -3.02 -0.45
C PRO A 265 -0.55 -2.54 1.00
N PHE A 266 0.56 -2.61 1.74
CA PHE A 266 0.65 -2.08 3.09
C PHE A 266 0.67 -0.54 3.09
N ILE A 267 1.47 0.08 2.22
CA ILE A 267 1.58 1.54 2.10
C ILE A 267 0.22 2.19 1.83
N VAL A 268 -0.60 1.58 0.97
CA VAL A 268 -1.97 2.02 0.72
C VAL A 268 -2.81 2.02 2.01
N ARG A 269 -2.74 0.93 2.80
CA ARG A 269 -3.45 0.85 4.08
C ARG A 269 -2.88 1.79 5.14
N TRP A 270 -1.57 2.04 5.11
CA TRP A 270 -0.89 2.97 5.98
C TRP A 270 -1.38 4.39 5.72
N LEU A 271 -1.43 4.82 4.46
CA LEU A 271 -1.99 6.11 4.06
C LEU A 271 -3.46 6.23 4.50
N GLN A 272 -4.29 5.23 4.20
CA GLN A 272 -5.69 5.17 4.65
C GLN A 272 -5.85 5.32 6.18
N GLU A 273 -4.92 4.78 6.96
CA GLU A 273 -5.01 4.83 8.42
C GLU A 273 -4.66 6.21 8.99
N ILE A 274 -3.73 6.93 8.36
CA ILE A 274 -3.30 8.25 8.83
C ILE A 274 -4.14 9.39 8.25
N THR A 275 -4.71 9.23 7.06
CA THR A 275 -5.50 10.27 6.42
C THR A 275 -6.96 10.20 6.86
N GLN A 276 -7.50 11.30 7.39
CA GLN A 276 -8.94 11.42 7.67
C GLN A 276 -9.64 12.31 6.63
N PRO A 277 -10.97 12.18 6.45
CA PRO A 277 -11.68 12.88 5.37
C PRO A 277 -11.67 14.42 5.44
N MET A 278 -11.20 15.03 6.53
CA MET A 278 -11.07 16.48 6.70
C MET A 278 -9.64 16.92 7.04
N GLU A 279 -8.70 15.99 6.96
CA GLU A 279 -7.32 16.19 7.35
C GLU A 279 -6.41 16.06 6.12
N ALA A 280 -5.42 16.93 6.04
CA ALA A 280 -4.33 16.82 5.09
C ALA A 280 -3.02 16.70 5.83
N ILE A 281 -2.05 15.99 5.24
CA ILE A 281 -0.80 15.64 5.89
C ILE A 281 0.36 16.17 5.04
N ASP A 282 1.36 16.76 5.69
CA ASP A 282 2.57 17.22 5.02
C ASP A 282 3.18 16.12 4.14
N LYS A 283 3.36 16.44 2.86
CA LYS A 283 3.80 15.49 1.83
C LYS A 283 5.26 15.11 2.03
N GLU A 284 6.13 16.01 2.50
CA GLU A 284 7.54 15.71 2.73
C GLU A 284 7.72 14.74 3.91
N TRP A 285 6.95 14.91 4.98
CA TRP A 285 6.88 13.95 6.07
C TRP A 285 6.39 12.58 5.58
N VAL A 286 5.31 12.53 4.79
CA VAL A 286 4.83 11.28 4.18
C VAL A 286 5.93 10.65 3.32
N LYS A 287 6.64 11.43 2.49
CA LYS A 287 7.74 10.93 1.67
C LYS A 287 8.82 10.28 2.52
N LYS A 288 9.24 10.96 3.59
CA LYS A 288 10.28 10.48 4.51
C LYS A 288 9.87 9.18 5.21
N GLU A 289 8.65 9.07 5.71
CA GLU A 289 8.16 7.86 6.36
C GLU A 289 8.04 6.69 5.37
N LEU A 290 7.54 6.94 4.16
CA LEU A 290 7.39 5.90 3.13
C LEU A 290 8.73 5.35 2.63
N GLN A 291 9.82 6.13 2.67
CA GLN A 291 11.16 5.66 2.29
C GLN A 291 11.66 4.48 3.15
N LEU A 292 11.13 4.32 4.36
CA LEU A 292 11.45 3.18 5.22
C LEU A 292 10.93 1.87 4.61
N PHE A 293 9.78 1.91 3.94
CA PHE A 293 9.08 0.73 3.42
C PHE A 293 9.46 0.35 1.98
N VAL A 294 10.42 1.04 1.37
CA VAL A 294 10.81 0.81 -0.02
C VAL A 294 12.31 0.60 -0.18
N ASP A 295 12.67 -0.17 -1.19
CA ASP A 295 14.03 -0.31 -1.71
C ASP A 295 14.19 0.46 -3.02
N PRO A 296 15.42 0.86 -3.39
CA PRO A 296 15.71 1.26 -4.76
C PRO A 296 15.30 0.15 -5.74
N PHE A 297 14.85 0.54 -6.93
CA PHE A 297 14.42 -0.40 -7.96
C PHE A 297 14.90 0.05 -9.33
N TYR A 298 15.79 -0.74 -9.93
CA TYR A 298 16.55 -0.36 -11.14
C TYR A 298 17.18 1.04 -10.99
N PHE A 299 16.70 2.02 -11.75
CA PHE A 299 17.22 3.39 -11.79
C PHE A 299 16.53 4.33 -10.79
N ASP A 300 15.43 3.88 -10.17
CA ASP A 300 14.72 4.67 -9.18
C ASP A 300 15.35 4.46 -7.80
N GLY A 301 15.97 5.52 -7.27
CA GLY A 301 16.33 5.58 -5.85
C GLY A 301 15.08 5.62 -4.95
N LYS A 302 15.23 5.39 -3.64
CA LYS A 302 14.08 5.33 -2.70
C LYS A 302 13.13 6.52 -2.81
N SER A 303 13.67 7.74 -2.88
CA SER A 303 12.85 8.95 -3.03
C SER A 303 12.05 8.95 -4.34
N ALA A 304 12.65 8.53 -5.45
CA ALA A 304 11.97 8.43 -6.74
C ALA A 304 10.88 7.34 -6.73
N VAL A 305 11.13 6.21 -6.08
CA VAL A 305 10.12 5.16 -5.87
C VAL A 305 8.92 5.74 -5.09
N VAL A 306 9.16 6.42 -3.98
CA VAL A 306 8.07 7.00 -3.18
C VAL A 306 7.29 8.06 -3.97
N GLU A 307 7.99 9.01 -4.58
CA GLU A 307 7.34 10.14 -5.23
C GLU A 307 6.66 9.72 -6.53
N LYS A 308 7.43 9.15 -7.47
CA LYS A 308 6.94 8.87 -8.82
C LYS A 308 6.11 7.59 -8.88
N ARG A 309 6.52 6.55 -8.15
CA ARG A 309 5.91 5.22 -8.26
C ARG A 309 4.84 4.94 -7.24
N ILE A 310 4.74 5.75 -6.18
CA ILE A 310 3.72 5.59 -5.14
C ILE A 310 2.79 6.80 -5.11
N LEU A 311 3.26 7.99 -4.75
CA LEU A 311 2.39 9.15 -4.54
C LEU A 311 1.71 9.59 -5.84
N ASN A 312 2.48 9.82 -6.91
CA ASN A 312 1.92 10.23 -8.20
C ASN A 312 0.98 9.15 -8.79
N MET A 313 1.29 7.87 -8.60
CA MET A 313 0.43 6.79 -9.08
C MET A 313 -0.84 6.63 -8.25
N LEU A 314 -0.79 6.90 -6.95
CA LEU A 314 -1.98 6.95 -6.11
C LEU A 314 -2.85 8.15 -6.47
N GLU A 315 -2.26 9.30 -6.82
CA GLU A 315 -2.98 10.44 -7.37
C GLU A 315 -3.62 10.12 -8.72
N ALA A 316 -2.91 9.42 -9.62
CA ALA A 316 -3.45 8.93 -10.89
C ALA A 316 -4.59 7.91 -10.71
N CYS A 317 -4.58 7.16 -9.60
CA CYS A 317 -5.69 6.31 -9.18
C CYS A 317 -6.77 7.08 -8.41
N ASN A 318 -6.70 8.41 -8.33
CA ASN A 318 -7.50 9.28 -7.48
C ASN A 318 -7.60 8.80 -6.03
N PHE A 319 -6.62 8.07 -5.49
CA PHE A 319 -6.66 7.60 -4.09
C PHE A 319 -6.37 8.73 -3.10
N LEU A 320 -5.46 9.62 -3.49
CA LEU A 320 -5.10 10.84 -2.79
C LEU A 320 -5.04 12.01 -3.78
N THR A 321 -5.01 13.22 -3.27
CA THR A 321 -4.76 14.43 -4.04
C THR A 321 -3.76 15.31 -3.29
N THR A 322 -2.96 16.05 -4.04
CA THR A 322 -2.05 17.05 -3.47
C THR A 322 -2.67 18.45 -3.57
N PHE A 323 -2.53 19.28 -2.54
CA PHE A 323 -2.71 20.73 -2.67
C PHE A 323 -1.52 21.47 -2.08
N HIS A 324 -1.46 22.76 -2.41
CA HIS A 324 -0.45 23.68 -1.92
C HIS A 324 -1.11 24.69 -0.98
N GLU A 325 -0.48 24.90 0.17
CA GLU A 325 -0.80 25.99 1.08
C GLU A 325 0.52 26.65 1.45
N ASP A 326 0.62 27.95 1.16
CA ASP A 326 1.88 28.70 1.17
C ASP A 326 2.98 28.02 0.33
N ASP A 327 4.11 27.64 0.96
CA ASP A 327 5.25 26.96 0.33
C ASP A 327 5.21 25.43 0.51
N ASP A 328 4.23 24.91 1.27
CA ASP A 328 4.15 23.50 1.66
C ASP A 328 3.16 22.72 0.78
N GLN A 329 3.44 21.42 0.60
CA GLN A 329 2.57 20.49 -0.11
C GLN A 329 1.90 19.54 0.87
N TYR A 330 0.59 19.37 0.74
CA TYR A 330 -0.19 18.47 1.58
C TYR A 330 -0.90 17.41 0.75
N VAL A 331 -0.99 16.19 1.29
CA VAL A 331 -1.77 15.09 0.71
C VAL A 331 -3.01 14.82 1.54
N TYR A 332 -4.14 14.56 0.88
CA TYR A 332 -5.41 14.23 1.52
C TYR A 332 -6.14 13.13 0.73
N PRO A 333 -7.02 12.35 1.39
CA PRO A 333 -7.71 11.25 0.75
C PRO A 333 -8.89 11.79 -0.08
N THR A 334 -9.18 11.15 -1.21
CA THR A 334 -10.35 11.51 -2.02
C THR A 334 -11.62 10.84 -1.50
N SER A 335 -12.78 11.31 -1.97
CA SER A 335 -14.10 11.00 -1.40
C SER A 335 -14.71 9.64 -1.78
N TRP A 336 -14.08 8.83 -2.63
CA TRP A 336 -14.63 7.51 -3.04
C TRP A 336 -14.05 6.32 -2.26
N LEU A 337 -13.07 6.60 -1.39
CA LEU A 337 -12.64 5.74 -0.28
C LEU A 337 -13.71 5.71 0.81
#